data_AF-A0A081A7S9-F1
#
_entry.id   AF-A0A081A7S9-F1
#
_cell.length_a   1.000
_cell.length_b   1.000
_cell.length_c   1.000
_cell.angle_alpha   90.00
_cell.angle_beta   90.00
_cell.angle_gamma   90.00
#
_symmetry.space_group_name_H-M   'P 1'
#
loop_
_entity.id
_entity.type
_entity.pdbx_description
1 polymer ?
#
loop_
_entity_poly.entity_id
_entity_poly.type
_entity_poly.pdbx_seq_one_letter_code
_entity_poly.pdbx_strand_id
1 'polypeptide(L)'
;MRIKSWVKAKKTDDYVLTKLKLNELSDIALMEHANFKIFEQFKIAGWLKEQATTTKAWKDLGLDRLSVAEVLEAAAFSTYVQYVLALNEKAKKIDFHNWKTLLGGGSETEFLVKVTTLVRKGRGITDLKLMVGSGSRSLEQ
;
A
#
# COMPACT_ATOMS: atom_id res chain seq x y z
N MET A 1 -22.12 1.56 -8.10
CA MET A 1 -21.08 1.34 -7.05
C MET A 1 -20.44 -0.04 -7.18
N ARG A 2 -19.50 -0.25 -8.11
CA ARG A 2 -18.94 -1.59 -8.39
C ARG A 2 -17.95 -2.05 -7.30
N ILE A 3 -16.97 -1.22 -6.98
CA ILE A 3 -15.91 -1.51 -5.98
C ILE A 3 -16.50 -1.76 -4.59
N LYS A 4 -17.38 -0.87 -4.11
CA LYS A 4 -18.03 -1.03 -2.80
C LYS A 4 -18.78 -2.36 -2.68
N SER A 5 -19.42 -2.82 -3.75
CA SER A 5 -20.11 -4.12 -3.79
C SER A 5 -19.12 -5.27 -3.69
N TRP A 6 -18.03 -5.24 -4.46
CA TRP A 6 -16.97 -6.26 -4.40
C TRP A 6 -16.32 -6.36 -3.02
N VAL A 7 -16.00 -5.22 -2.40
CA VAL A 7 -15.45 -5.16 -1.04
C VAL A 7 -16.47 -5.63 0.01
N LYS A 8 -17.76 -5.31 -0.14
CA LYS A 8 -18.81 -5.82 0.76
C LYS A 8 -18.97 -7.33 0.66
N ALA A 9 -18.92 -7.84 -0.57
CA ALA A 9 -19.03 -9.27 -0.87
C ALA A 9 -17.71 -10.05 -0.71
N LYS A 10 -16.63 -9.41 -0.21
CA LYS A 10 -15.29 -10.01 -0.03
C LYS A 10 -14.82 -10.77 -1.27
N LYS A 11 -14.96 -10.17 -2.45
CA LYS A 11 -14.46 -10.78 -3.70
C LYS A 11 -12.94 -10.95 -3.62
N THR A 12 -12.43 -12.01 -4.24
CA THR A 12 -10.99 -12.29 -4.31
C THR A 12 -10.32 -11.43 -5.37
N ASP A 13 -9.00 -11.29 -5.27
CA ASP A 13 -8.19 -10.59 -6.27
C ASP A 13 -8.38 -11.21 -7.66
N ASP A 14 -8.26 -12.54 -7.77
CA ASP A 14 -8.48 -13.29 -9.02
C ASP A 14 -9.83 -12.97 -9.66
N TYR A 15 -10.91 -12.95 -8.86
CA TYR A 15 -12.24 -12.62 -9.38
C TYR A 15 -12.26 -11.22 -9.98
N VAL A 16 -11.65 -10.23 -9.32
CA VAL A 16 -11.64 -8.84 -9.78
C VAL A 16 -10.73 -8.69 -11.00
N LEU A 17 -9.54 -9.33 -11.00
CA LEU A 17 -8.63 -9.34 -12.14
C LEU A 17 -9.29 -9.94 -13.38
N THR A 18 -9.92 -11.12 -13.27
CA THR A 18 -10.66 -11.73 -14.39
C THR A 18 -11.80 -10.85 -14.87
N LYS A 19 -12.58 -10.25 -13.96
CA LYS A 19 -13.67 -9.33 -14.35
C LYS A 19 -13.17 -8.06 -15.05
N LEU A 20 -11.95 -7.64 -14.76
CA LEU A 20 -11.31 -6.48 -15.39
C LEU A 20 -10.45 -6.86 -16.61
N LYS A 21 -10.34 -8.17 -16.92
CA LYS A 21 -9.49 -8.74 -17.97
C LYS A 21 -8.01 -8.42 -17.79
N LEU A 22 -7.53 -8.55 -16.56
CA LEU A 22 -6.15 -8.23 -16.16
C LEU A 22 -5.31 -9.46 -15.83
N ASN A 23 -5.93 -10.65 -15.69
CA ASN A 23 -5.31 -11.86 -15.14
C ASN A 23 -4.22 -12.49 -16.02
N GLU A 24 -4.05 -12.04 -17.26
CA GLU A 24 -3.07 -12.56 -18.22
C GLU A 24 -2.07 -11.49 -18.67
N LEU A 25 -2.10 -10.31 -18.06
CA LEU A 25 -1.23 -9.20 -18.41
C LEU A 25 0.07 -9.27 -17.60
N SER A 26 1.19 -8.94 -18.24
CA SER A 26 2.45 -8.67 -17.55
C SER A 26 2.38 -7.39 -16.73
N ASP A 27 3.31 -7.18 -15.81
CA ASP A 27 3.36 -5.94 -15.00
C ASP A 27 3.42 -4.67 -15.85
N ILE A 28 4.24 -4.66 -16.91
CA ILE A 28 4.31 -3.54 -17.85
C ILE A 28 2.94 -3.29 -18.49
N ALA A 29 2.26 -4.35 -18.96
CA ALA A 29 0.95 -4.23 -19.55
C ALA A 29 -0.12 -3.79 -18.53
N LEU A 30 -0.02 -4.22 -17.27
CA LEU A 30 -0.90 -3.78 -16.18
C LEU A 30 -0.77 -2.28 -15.93
N MET A 31 0.46 -1.75 -15.88
CA MET A 31 0.73 -0.33 -15.64
C MET A 31 0.11 0.59 -16.70
N GLU A 32 0.03 0.12 -17.94
CA GLU A 32 -0.56 0.87 -19.06
C GLU A 32 -2.07 0.67 -19.21
N HIS A 33 -2.63 -0.39 -18.62
CA HIS A 33 -4.02 -0.77 -18.84
C HIS A 33 -5.00 0.09 -18.03
N ALA A 34 -5.96 0.73 -18.70
CA ALA A 34 -6.92 1.64 -18.08
C ALA A 34 -7.73 1.03 -16.92
N ASN A 35 -8.01 -0.28 -16.96
CA ASN A 35 -8.74 -0.96 -15.89
C ASN A 35 -7.88 -1.28 -14.66
N PHE A 36 -6.54 -1.21 -14.73
CA PHE A 36 -5.69 -1.52 -13.58
C PHE A 36 -5.97 -0.58 -12.41
N LYS A 37 -6.21 0.71 -12.68
CA LYS A 37 -6.63 1.70 -11.67
C LYS A 37 -7.90 1.29 -10.91
N ILE A 38 -8.80 0.54 -11.53
CA ILE A 38 -10.01 0.01 -10.86
C ILE A 38 -9.64 -1.10 -9.88
N PHE A 39 -8.67 -1.95 -10.23
CA PHE A 39 -8.13 -2.97 -9.34
C PHE A 39 -7.39 -2.33 -8.15
N GLU A 40 -6.55 -1.31 -8.39
CA GLU A 40 -5.86 -0.58 -7.31
C GLU A 40 -6.88 0.00 -6.30
N GLN A 41 -7.92 0.66 -6.79
CA GLN A 41 -8.98 1.21 -5.95
C GLN A 41 -9.74 0.11 -5.18
N PHE A 42 -9.91 -1.07 -5.76
CA PHE A 42 -10.51 -2.23 -5.09
C PHE A 42 -9.64 -2.70 -3.91
N LYS A 43 -8.32 -2.87 -4.12
CA LYS A 43 -7.37 -3.25 -3.07
C LYS A 43 -7.35 -2.21 -1.94
N ILE A 44 -7.18 -0.94 -2.28
CA ILE A 44 -7.14 0.18 -1.32
C ILE A 44 -8.45 0.26 -0.51
N ALA A 45 -9.61 0.14 -1.16
CA ALA A 45 -10.90 0.18 -0.46
C ALA A 45 -11.08 -1.02 0.49
N GLY A 46 -10.58 -2.20 0.12
CA GLY A 46 -10.56 -3.39 0.97
C GLY A 46 -9.70 -3.14 2.22
N TRP A 47 -8.44 -2.77 2.04
CA TRP A 47 -7.51 -2.52 3.15
C TRP A 47 -7.97 -1.40 4.08
N LEU A 48 -8.52 -0.30 3.54
CA LEU A 48 -9.07 0.79 4.35
C LEU A 48 -10.26 0.36 5.21
N LYS A 49 -11.08 -0.57 4.71
CA LYS A 49 -12.24 -1.13 5.45
C LYS A 49 -11.77 -2.11 6.53
N GLU A 50 -10.75 -2.91 6.23
CA GLU A 50 -10.13 -3.85 7.17
C GLU A 50 -9.28 -3.16 8.23
N GLN A 51 -8.93 -1.87 8.03
CA GLN A 51 -7.93 -1.17 8.82
C GLN A 51 -6.57 -1.90 8.77
N ALA A 52 -6.22 -2.40 7.58
CA ALA A 52 -4.99 -3.14 7.36
C ALA A 52 -3.76 -2.23 7.54
N THR A 53 -2.68 -2.78 8.09
CA THR A 53 -1.39 -2.09 8.17
C THR A 53 -0.76 -1.96 6.79
N THR A 54 0.16 -1.02 6.61
CA THR A 54 0.96 -0.92 5.37
C THR A 54 1.75 -2.21 5.15
N THR A 55 2.28 -2.84 6.20
CA THR A 55 3.02 -4.10 6.09
C THR A 55 2.14 -5.25 5.61
N LYS A 56 0.86 -5.30 6.01
CA LYS A 56 -0.09 -6.26 5.44
C LYS A 56 -0.29 -5.99 3.94
N ALA A 57 -0.53 -4.74 3.55
CA ALA A 57 -0.71 -4.40 2.13
C ALA A 57 0.55 -4.73 1.29
N TRP A 58 1.74 -4.46 1.83
CA TRP A 58 3.03 -4.79 1.20
C TRP A 58 3.15 -6.30 0.91
N LYS A 59 2.81 -7.14 1.91
CA LYS A 59 2.81 -8.61 1.78
C LYS A 59 1.70 -9.14 0.86
N ASP A 60 0.50 -8.57 0.96
CA ASP A 60 -0.63 -8.93 0.10
C ASP A 60 -0.33 -8.65 -1.39
N LEU A 61 0.58 -7.70 -1.66
CA LEU A 61 1.09 -7.36 -2.99
C LEU A 61 2.33 -8.20 -3.39
N GLY A 62 2.84 -9.06 -2.52
CA GLY A 62 4.04 -9.88 -2.75
C GLY A 62 5.36 -9.11 -2.78
N LEU A 63 5.35 -7.82 -2.41
CA LEU A 63 6.53 -6.94 -2.47
C LEU A 63 7.61 -7.33 -1.44
N ASP A 64 7.28 -8.14 -0.43
CA ASP A 64 8.24 -8.66 0.56
C ASP A 64 9.16 -9.76 0.01
N ARG A 65 8.84 -10.29 -1.18
CA ARG A 65 9.60 -11.37 -1.84
C ARG A 65 10.51 -10.87 -2.95
N LEU A 66 10.46 -9.57 -3.23
CA LEU A 66 11.19 -8.92 -4.30
C LEU A 66 12.42 -8.23 -3.76
N SER A 67 13.50 -8.20 -4.55
CA SER A 67 14.62 -7.30 -4.33
C SER A 67 14.18 -5.84 -4.49
N VAL A 68 14.99 -4.90 -4.00
CA VAL A 68 14.70 -3.46 -4.13
C VAL A 68 14.51 -3.05 -5.59
N ALA A 69 15.31 -3.59 -6.52
CA ALA A 69 15.18 -3.28 -7.94
C ALA A 69 13.86 -3.80 -8.52
N GLU A 70 13.48 -5.04 -8.20
CA GLU A 70 12.22 -5.64 -8.65
C GLU A 70 10.99 -4.92 -8.07
N VAL A 71 11.05 -4.45 -6.82
CA VAL A 71 9.98 -3.64 -6.23
C VAL A 71 9.72 -2.38 -7.05
N LEU A 72 10.76 -1.69 -7.52
CA LEU A 72 10.60 -0.42 -8.23
C LEU A 72 9.98 -0.59 -9.63
N GLU A 73 10.13 -1.76 -10.22
CA GLU A 73 9.58 -2.11 -11.54
C GLU A 73 8.20 -2.79 -11.46
N ALA A 74 7.80 -3.26 -10.27
CA ALA A 74 6.54 -4.01 -10.11
C ALA A 74 5.31 -3.09 -10.23
N ALA A 75 4.30 -3.52 -11.01
CA ALA A 75 3.03 -2.79 -11.11
C ALA A 75 2.34 -2.64 -9.75
N ALA A 76 2.50 -3.65 -8.90
CA ALA A 76 1.99 -3.67 -7.53
C ALA A 76 2.54 -2.53 -6.65
N PHE A 77 3.73 -1.98 -6.96
CA PHE A 77 4.35 -0.92 -6.19
C PHE A 77 3.53 0.38 -6.21
N SER A 78 2.93 0.74 -7.36
CA SER A 78 2.06 1.91 -7.44
C SER A 78 0.87 1.77 -6.48
N THR A 79 0.28 0.57 -6.42
CA THR A 79 -0.85 0.28 -5.54
C THR A 79 -0.47 0.47 -4.07
N TYR A 80 0.73 0.04 -3.67
CA TYR A 80 1.24 0.26 -2.31
C TYR A 80 1.39 1.74 -1.98
N VAL A 81 2.05 2.52 -2.86
CA VAL A 81 2.22 3.96 -2.66
C VAL A 81 0.87 4.66 -2.54
N GLN A 82 -0.10 4.32 -3.38
CA GLN A 82 -1.46 4.87 -3.30
C GLN A 82 -2.15 4.50 -1.98
N TYR A 83 -1.90 3.30 -1.43
CA TYR A 83 -2.42 2.94 -0.12
C TYR A 83 -1.83 3.77 1.03
N VAL A 84 -0.51 4.00 1.03
CA VAL A 84 0.17 4.88 1.99
C VAL A 84 -0.41 6.29 1.92
N LEU A 85 -0.66 6.81 0.71
CA LEU A 85 -1.30 8.11 0.50
C LEU A 85 -2.74 8.15 1.03
N ALA A 86 -3.53 7.10 0.79
CA ALA A 86 -4.89 7.01 1.31
C ALA A 86 -4.92 6.98 2.84
N LEU A 87 -3.99 6.26 3.48
CA LEU A 87 -3.84 6.28 4.93
C LEU A 87 -3.36 7.63 5.45
N ASN A 88 -2.45 8.31 4.74
CA ASN A 88 -2.02 9.66 5.09
C ASN A 88 -3.18 10.67 5.10
N GLU A 89 -4.08 10.57 4.13
CA GLU A 89 -5.29 11.40 4.09
C GLU A 89 -6.28 11.03 5.21
N LYS A 90 -6.43 9.73 5.51
CA LYS A 90 -7.26 9.27 6.62
C LYS A 90 -6.68 9.66 7.99
N ALA A 91 -5.36 9.71 8.12
CA ALA A 91 -4.62 10.12 9.32
C ALA A 91 -5.03 11.52 9.81
N LYS A 92 -5.46 12.41 8.92
CA LYS A 92 -5.99 13.75 9.26
C LYS A 92 -7.27 13.71 10.10
N LYS A 93 -7.95 12.56 10.17
CA LYS A 93 -9.24 12.37 10.82
C LYS A 93 -9.20 11.37 11.98
N ILE A 94 -8.02 10.80 12.29
CA ILE A 94 -7.85 9.84 13.38
C ILE A 94 -6.81 10.34 14.35
N ASP A 95 -6.96 9.93 15.61
CA ASP A 95 -6.02 10.25 16.67
C ASP A 95 -4.59 9.77 16.32
N PHE A 96 -3.60 10.60 16.59
CA PHE A 96 -2.20 10.33 16.24
C PHE A 96 -1.63 9.11 16.97
N HIS A 97 -2.18 8.71 18.12
CA HIS A 97 -1.82 7.46 18.81
C HIS A 97 -2.09 6.22 17.94
N ASN A 98 -3.02 6.32 16.99
CA ASN A 98 -3.36 5.25 16.05
C ASN A 98 -2.59 5.32 14.73
N TRP A 99 -1.73 6.31 14.51
CA TRP A 99 -0.99 6.40 13.26
C TRP A 99 0.03 5.26 13.14
N LYS A 100 0.79 5.01 14.22
CA LYS A 100 1.81 3.96 14.26
C LYS A 100 1.24 2.56 14.06
N THR A 101 0.00 2.31 14.48
CA THR A 101 -0.62 0.99 14.32
C THR A 101 -0.87 0.65 12.85
N LEU A 102 -1.12 1.67 12.01
CA LEU A 102 -1.43 1.49 10.59
C LEU A 102 -0.21 1.65 9.69
N LEU A 103 0.70 2.60 10.00
CA LEU A 103 1.82 2.98 9.15
C LEU A 103 3.19 2.49 9.65
N GLY A 104 3.29 2.02 10.89
CA GLY A 104 4.54 1.53 11.47
C GLY A 104 4.98 0.15 10.94
N GLY A 105 6.17 -0.28 11.34
CA GLY A 105 6.74 -1.59 11.01
C GLY A 105 7.24 -1.72 9.57
N GLY A 106 7.41 -2.95 9.12
CA GLY A 106 7.87 -3.29 7.77
C GLY A 106 9.36 -3.58 7.66
N SER A 107 9.79 -4.03 6.47
CA SER A 107 11.21 -4.14 6.13
C SER A 107 11.84 -2.75 5.99
N GLU A 108 13.17 -2.69 5.91
CA GLU A 108 13.89 -1.44 5.64
C GLU A 108 13.42 -0.78 4.34
N THR A 109 13.23 -1.57 3.28
CA THR A 109 12.70 -1.08 2.00
C THR A 109 11.30 -0.50 2.14
N GLU A 110 10.39 -1.21 2.81
CA GLU A 110 9.02 -0.72 3.06
C GLU A 110 9.06 0.60 3.86
N PHE A 111 9.91 0.66 4.89
CA PHE A 111 10.10 1.84 5.73
C PHE A 111 10.57 3.04 4.90
N LEU A 112 11.61 2.88 4.07
CA LEU A 112 12.13 3.94 3.21
C LEU A 112 11.06 4.45 2.25
N VAL A 113 10.33 3.55 1.57
CA VAL A 113 9.24 3.92 0.67
C VAL A 113 8.17 4.74 1.38
N LYS A 114 7.75 4.35 2.60
CA LYS A 114 6.78 5.11 3.39
C LYS A 114 7.30 6.49 3.72
N VAL A 115 8.51 6.59 4.27
CA VAL A 115 9.12 7.86 4.65
C VAL A 115 9.20 8.79 3.43
N THR A 116 9.75 8.32 2.31
CA THR A 116 9.89 9.15 1.11
C THR A 116 8.52 9.58 0.56
N THR A 117 7.52 8.70 0.58
CA THR A 117 6.15 9.02 0.14
C THR A 117 5.51 10.11 1.01
N LEU A 118 5.65 10.01 2.33
CA LEU A 118 5.07 10.95 3.30
C LEU A 118 5.81 12.30 3.28
N VAL A 119 7.14 12.29 3.17
CA VAL A 119 7.95 13.51 2.99
C VAL A 119 7.53 14.26 1.72
N ARG A 120 7.34 13.55 0.59
CA ARG A 120 6.83 14.15 -0.66
C ARG A 120 5.42 14.73 -0.54
N LYS A 121 4.66 14.35 0.49
CA LYS A 121 3.36 14.93 0.83
C LYS A 121 3.42 16.00 1.93
N GLY A 122 4.62 16.43 2.30
CA GLY A 122 4.83 17.54 3.23
C GLY A 122 4.72 17.15 4.71
N ARG A 123 4.79 15.85 5.06
CA ARG A 123 4.85 15.44 6.47
C ARG A 123 6.18 15.86 7.09
N GLY A 124 6.10 16.57 8.20
CA GLY A 124 7.25 16.98 8.99
C GLY A 124 7.85 15.81 9.79
N ILE A 125 9.05 16.02 10.32
CA ILE A 125 9.80 14.98 11.03
C ILE A 125 9.09 14.44 12.28
N THR A 126 8.33 15.28 12.99
CA THR A 126 7.53 14.87 14.16
C THR A 126 6.42 13.90 13.75
N ASP A 127 5.67 14.23 12.69
CA ASP A 127 4.63 13.35 12.16
C ASP A 127 5.22 12.02 11.71
N LEU A 128 6.35 12.03 10.99
CA LEU A 128 7.01 10.80 10.53
C LEU A 128 7.38 9.88 11.69
N LYS A 129 7.93 10.43 12.78
CA LYS A 129 8.25 9.64 14.00
C LYS A 129 7.00 9.00 14.61
N LEU A 130 5.87 9.71 14.62
CA LEU A 130 4.59 9.20 15.13
C LEU A 130 3.92 8.19 14.19
N MET A 131 4.07 8.38 12.87
CA MET A 131 3.44 7.54 11.85
C MET A 131 4.20 6.25 11.59
N VAL A 132 5.50 6.32 11.31
CA VAL A 132 6.29 5.16 10.86
C VAL A 132 7.27 4.65 11.93
N GLY A 133 7.51 5.44 12.98
CA GLY A 133 8.52 5.15 14.00
C GLY A 133 9.95 5.51 13.56
N SER A 134 10.93 5.13 14.39
CA SER A 134 12.34 5.14 14.01
C SER A 134 12.67 3.84 13.29
N GLY A 135 13.27 3.91 12.09
CA GLY A 135 13.76 2.73 11.39
C GLY A 135 14.61 1.90 12.34
N SER A 136 14.33 0.61 12.44
CA SER A 136 15.04 -0.32 13.31
C SER A 136 16.52 -0.31 12.93
N ARG A 137 17.36 0.38 13.71
CA ARG A 137 18.76 0.01 13.84
C ARG A 137 18.79 -1.31 14.60
N SER A 138 18.69 -2.44 13.90
CA SER A 138 19.37 -3.64 14.38
C SER A 138 20.82 -3.54 13.92
N LEU A 139 21.60 -2.70 14.61
CA LEU A 139 23.05 -2.85 14.64
C LEU A 139 23.36 -3.75 15.83
N GLU A 140 23.04 -5.02 15.69
CA GLU A 140 23.69 -6.09 16.44
C GLU A 140 24.02 -7.19 15.43
N GLN A 141 25.23 -7.07 14.90
CA GLN A 141 26.18 -8.15 14.61
C GLN A 141 27.57 -7.53 14.47
#